data_AF-A0A6I6A4T1-F1
#
_entry.id   AF-A0A6I6A4T1-F1
#
_cell.length_a   1.000
_cell.length_b   1.000
_cell.length_c   1.000
_cell.angle_alpha   90.00
_cell.angle_beta   90.00
_cell.angle_gamma   90.00
#
_symmetry.space_group_name_H-M   'P 1'
#
loop_
_entity.id
_entity.type
_entity.pdbx_description
1 polymer ?
#
loop_
_entity_poly.entity_id
_entity_poly.type
_entity_poly.pdbx_seq_one_letter_code
_entity_poly.pdbx_strand_id
1 'polypeptide(L)'
;MAAQAADLATREAALAQRQGEVDAAVAAVAQREAALAAAEAAAASRPPVSSGAATGGAPGGVTSAFRNCDAARAAGAAPVRRGEPGYGPHLDRDDDGVGCE
;
A
#
# COMPACT_ATOMS: atom_id res chain seq x y z
N MET A 1 -23.88 43.89 34.53
CA MET A 1 -24.70 42.78 35.07
C MET A 1 -25.55 42.10 33.99
N ALA A 2 -26.54 42.75 33.35
CA ALA A 2 -27.38 42.10 32.33
C ALA A 2 -26.62 41.55 31.10
N ALA A 3 -25.63 42.29 30.58
CA ALA A 3 -24.81 41.83 29.45
C ALA A 3 -23.92 40.62 29.79
N GLN A 4 -23.45 40.54 31.04
CA GLN A 4 -22.62 39.42 31.51
C GLN A 4 -23.44 38.13 31.63
N ALA A 5 -24.72 38.23 32.03
CA ALA A 5 -25.61 37.08 32.07
C ALA A 5 -25.89 36.49 30.68
N ALA A 6 -26.06 37.34 29.65
CA ALA A 6 -26.27 36.90 28.27
C ALA A 6 -25.01 36.23 27.66
N ASP A 7 -23.82 36.75 27.96
CA ASP A 7 -22.54 36.17 27.54
C ASP A 7 -22.29 34.79 28.19
N LEU A 8 -22.63 34.63 29.48
CA LEU A 8 -22.54 33.34 30.17
C LEU A 8 -23.49 32.30 29.57
N ALA A 9 -24.76 32.66 29.33
CA ALA A 9 -25.72 31.74 28.71
C ALA A 9 -25.29 31.29 27.30
N THR A 10 -24.66 32.20 26.54
CA THR A 10 -24.12 31.87 25.21
C THR A 10 -22.94 30.90 25.31
N ARG A 11 -22.05 31.10 26.29
CA ARG A 11 -20.92 30.20 26.54
C ARG A 11 -21.38 28.82 27.03
N GLU A 12 -22.38 28.76 27.91
CA GLU A 12 -22.96 27.50 28.39
C GLU A 12 -23.58 26.71 27.22
N ALA A 13 -24.32 27.37 26.32
CA ALA A 13 -24.84 26.73 25.12
C ALA A 13 -23.72 26.22 24.20
N ALA A 14 -22.64 27.00 24.01
CA ALA A 14 -21.49 26.59 23.21
C ALA A 14 -20.73 25.41 23.84
N LEU A 15 -20.62 25.37 25.17
CA LEU A 15 -20.01 24.24 25.89
C LEU A 15 -20.87 22.98 25.77
N ALA A 16 -22.20 23.09 25.88
CA ALA A 16 -23.10 21.96 25.69
C ALA A 16 -22.99 21.37 24.27
N GLN A 17 -22.87 22.23 23.25
CA GLN A 17 -22.63 21.79 21.87
C GLN A 17 -21.29 21.07 21.74
N ARG A 18 -20.20 21.67 22.24
CA ARG A 18 -18.86 21.05 22.21
C ARG A 18 -18.79 19.75 23.00
N GLN A 19 -19.49 19.65 24.12
CA GLN A 19 -19.60 18.41 24.89
C GLN A 19 -20.26 17.31 24.06
N GLY A 20 -21.36 17.61 23.36
CA GLY A 20 -22.00 16.65 22.46
C GLY A 20 -21.09 16.20 21.31
N GLU A 21 -20.28 17.10 20.74
CA GLU A 21 -19.29 16.75 19.71
C GLU A 21 -18.18 15.83 20.27
N VAL A 22 -17.70 16.11 21.48
CA VAL A 22 -16.69 15.28 22.16
C VAL A 22 -17.24 13.89 22.49
N ASP A 23 -18.46 13.81 23.03
CA ASP A 23 -19.10 12.53 23.35
C ASP A 23 -19.32 11.67 22.09
N ALA A 24 -19.72 12.30 20.98
CA ALA A 24 -19.83 11.63 19.68
C ALA A 24 -18.47 11.15 19.17
N ALA A 25 -17.40 11.94 19.33
CA ALA A 25 -16.05 11.56 18.95
C ALA A 25 -15.52 10.39 19.80
N VAL A 26 -15.77 10.39 21.10
CA VAL A 26 -15.41 9.29 22.01
C VAL A 26 -16.14 8.01 21.61
N ALA A 27 -17.44 8.09 21.30
CA ALA A 27 -18.20 6.95 20.80
C ALA A 27 -17.61 6.41 19.47
N ALA A 28 -17.20 7.28 18.56
CA ALA A 28 -16.58 6.87 17.29
C ALA A 28 -15.20 6.23 17.48
N VAL A 29 -14.39 6.71 18.43
CA VAL A 29 -13.10 6.09 18.79
C VAL A 29 -13.34 4.70 19.37
N ALA A 30 -14.27 4.55 20.32
CA ALA A 30 -14.60 3.26 20.90
C ALA A 30 -15.06 2.22 19.85
N GLN A 31 -15.86 2.65 18.86
CA GLN A 31 -16.26 1.79 17.73
C GLN A 31 -15.05 1.37 16.88
N ARG A 32 -14.09 2.28 16.65
CA ARG A 32 -12.90 1.96 15.86
C ARG A 32 -11.96 1.01 16.59
N GLU A 33 -11.78 1.19 17.89
CA GLU A 33 -11.02 0.28 18.74
C GLU A 33 -11.63 -1.13 18.76
N ALA A 34 -12.96 -1.22 18.90
CA ALA A 34 -13.67 -2.50 18.81
C ALA A 34 -13.51 -3.17 17.43
N ALA A 35 -13.57 -2.39 16.35
CA ALA A 35 -13.36 -2.89 14.99
C ALA A 35 -11.92 -3.38 14.76
N LEU A 36 -10.92 -2.68 15.30
CA LEU A 36 -9.52 -3.11 15.25
C LEU A 36 -9.31 -4.40 16.03
N ALA A 37 -9.82 -4.50 17.26
CA ALA A 37 -9.75 -5.73 18.05
C ALA A 37 -10.43 -6.92 17.35
N ALA A 38 -11.58 -6.69 16.71
CA ALA A 38 -12.26 -7.72 15.93
C ALA A 38 -11.44 -8.16 14.69
N ALA A 39 -10.79 -7.22 14.01
CA ALA A 39 -9.92 -7.51 12.86
C ALA A 39 -8.68 -8.32 13.27
N GLU A 40 -8.07 -8.01 14.41
CA GLU A 40 -6.93 -8.76 14.96
C GLU A 40 -7.36 -10.18 15.37
N ALA A 41 -8.50 -10.34 16.04
CA ALA A 41 -9.04 -11.65 16.38
C ALA A 41 -9.34 -12.51 15.13
N ALA A 42 -9.89 -11.89 14.08
CA ALA A 42 -10.10 -12.56 12.80
C ALA A 42 -8.77 -12.94 12.13
N ALA A 43 -7.75 -12.09 12.18
CA ALA A 43 -6.42 -12.38 11.63
C ALA A 43 -5.73 -13.52 12.37
N ALA A 44 -5.81 -13.56 13.71
CA ALA A 44 -5.28 -14.66 14.52
C ALA A 44 -5.97 -16.01 14.24
N SER A 45 -7.23 -15.97 13.83
CA SER A 45 -8.02 -17.16 13.49
C SER A 45 -7.88 -17.61 12.03
N ARG A 46 -7.18 -16.84 11.18
CA ARG A 46 -6.96 -17.25 9.79
C ARG A 46 -5.92 -18.38 9.74
N PRO A 47 -6.23 -19.52 9.10
CA PRO A 47 -5.22 -20.54 8.86
C PRO A 47 -4.08 -19.94 8.02
N PRO A 48 -2.82 -20.36 8.23
CA PRO A 48 -1.74 -19.96 7.34
C PRO A 48 -2.16 -20.35 5.93
N VAL A 49 -2.15 -19.38 5.01
CA VAL A 49 -2.31 -19.68 3.59
C VAL A 49 -1.14 -20.58 3.22
N SER A 50 -1.39 -21.89 3.18
CA SER A 50 -0.42 -22.81 2.62
C SER A 50 -0.28 -22.40 1.16
N SER A 51 0.88 -21.84 0.82
CA SER A 51 1.25 -21.56 -0.57
C SER A 51 1.41 -22.92 -1.25
N GLY A 52 0.27 -23.52 -1.61
CA GLY A 52 0.19 -24.64 -2.52
C GLY A 52 0.32 -24.12 -3.93
N ALA A 53 1.54 -23.85 -4.37
CA ALA A 53 1.89 -23.82 -5.79
C ALA A 53 2.81 -25.01 -6.05
N ALA A 54 2.20 -26.11 -6.50
CA ALA A 54 2.95 -27.20 -7.08
C ALA A 54 3.52 -26.80 -8.45
N THR A 55 4.73 -27.30 -8.73
CA THR A 55 5.38 -27.52 -10.05
C THR A 55 5.81 -26.33 -10.91
N GLY A 56 7.15 -26.17 -11.07
CA GLY A 56 7.74 -25.65 -12.31
C GLY A 56 9.12 -24.98 -12.20
N GLY A 57 10.21 -25.72 -12.51
CA GLY A 57 11.37 -25.21 -13.25
C GLY A 57 12.50 -24.45 -12.51
N ALA A 58 13.63 -25.15 -12.32
CA ALA A 58 15.05 -24.72 -12.27
C ALA A 58 15.49 -23.46 -11.48
N PRO A 59 16.51 -23.55 -10.59
CA PRO A 59 17.17 -22.39 -10.02
C PRO A 59 18.22 -21.85 -11.00
N GLY A 60 17.76 -21.19 -12.07
CA GLY A 60 18.61 -20.34 -12.90
C GLY A 60 18.41 -18.91 -12.44
N GLY A 61 19.42 -18.34 -11.77
CA GLY A 61 19.37 -16.95 -11.29
C GLY A 61 19.13 -15.98 -12.44
N VAL A 62 17.87 -15.59 -12.65
CA VAL A 62 17.50 -14.48 -13.52
C VAL A 62 17.78 -13.20 -12.76
N THR A 63 18.95 -12.63 -13.02
CA THR A 63 19.16 -11.18 -12.89
C THR A 63 18.01 -10.49 -13.61
N SER A 64 17.20 -9.73 -12.87
CA SER A 64 15.95 -9.14 -13.35
C SER A 64 16.12 -8.47 -14.72
N ALA A 65 15.42 -8.99 -15.73
CA ALA A 65 15.42 -8.39 -17.06
C ALA A 65 14.82 -6.98 -17.01
N PHE A 66 15.29 -6.08 -17.88
CA PHE A 66 14.69 -4.75 -17.98
C PHE A 66 13.23 -4.87 -18.38
N ARG A 67 12.35 -4.03 -17.81
CA ARG A 67 10.92 -4.04 -18.15
C ARG A 67 10.68 -3.74 -19.63
N ASN A 68 11.47 -2.82 -20.18
CA ASN A 68 11.41 -2.40 -21.57
C ASN A 68 12.75 -1.79 -22.00
N CYS A 69 12.85 -1.46 -23.28
CA CYS A 69 14.05 -0.87 -23.86
C CYS A 69 14.36 0.54 -23.42
N ASP A 70 13.34 1.30 -23.01
CA ASP A 70 13.56 2.63 -22.45
C ASP A 70 14.25 2.56 -21.08
N ALA A 71 13.90 1.57 -20.26
CA ALA A 71 14.56 1.32 -18.99
C ALA A 71 16.01 0.83 -19.19
N ALA A 72 16.25 -0.03 -20.18
CA ALA A 72 17.60 -0.49 -20.52
C ALA A 72 18.48 0.66 -21.02
N ARG A 73 17.94 1.54 -21.87
CA ARG A 73 18.62 2.77 -22.34
C ARG A 73 18.84 3.77 -21.21
N ALA A 74 17.85 4.00 -20.34
CA ALA A 74 17.96 4.90 -19.20
C ALA A 74 19.01 4.44 -18.18
N ALA A 75 19.18 3.11 -18.03
CA ALA A 75 20.23 2.52 -17.22
C ALA A 75 21.60 2.48 -17.91
N GLY A 76 21.70 2.89 -19.19
CA GLY A 76 22.93 2.82 -19.98
C GLY A 76 23.37 1.39 -20.33
N ALA A 77 22.46 0.41 -20.23
CA ALA A 77 22.73 -1.01 -20.46
C ALA A 77 22.33 -1.48 -21.87
N ALA A 78 21.76 -0.60 -22.70
CA ALA A 78 21.42 -0.92 -24.09
C ALA A 78 22.64 -0.71 -25.02
N PRO A 79 22.89 -1.61 -25.99
CA PRO A 79 22.12 -2.83 -26.31
C PRO A 79 22.38 -3.96 -25.30
N VAL A 80 21.30 -4.65 -24.90
CA VAL A 80 21.38 -5.72 -23.88
C VAL A 80 21.46 -7.07 -24.58
N ARG A 81 22.50 -7.86 -24.37
CA ARG A 81 22.70 -9.12 -25.10
C ARG A 81 22.28 -10.34 -24.30
N ARG A 82 21.92 -11.41 -25.01
CA ARG A 82 21.64 -12.72 -24.40
C ARG A 82 22.78 -13.16 -23.47
N GLY A 83 22.47 -13.31 -22.19
CA GLY A 83 23.44 -13.69 -21.15
C GLY A 83 23.96 -12.52 -20.31
N GLU A 84 23.67 -11.26 -20.69
CA GLU A 84 23.93 -10.10 -19.85
C GLU A 84 22.86 -9.92 -18.77
N PRO A 85 23.24 -9.41 -17.58
CA PRO A 85 22.28 -9.09 -16.54
C PRO A 85 21.34 -8.00 -17.01
N GLY A 86 20.04 -8.33 -17.11
CA GLY A 86 19.03 -7.42 -17.64
C GLY A 86 18.45 -7.86 -18.99
N TYR A 87 19.02 -8.87 -19.67
CA TYR A 87 18.43 -9.41 -20.89
C TYR A 87 17.13 -10.15 -20.58
N GLY A 88 16.09 -9.83 -21.34
CA GLY A 88 14.86 -10.59 -21.38
C GLY A 88 14.46 -10.83 -22.83
N PRO A 89 13.91 -12.01 -23.16
CA PRO A 89 13.47 -12.32 -24.52
C PRO A 89 12.36 -11.38 -25.01
N HIS A 90 11.69 -10.64 -24.12
CA HIS A 90 10.71 -9.63 -24.48
C HIS A 90 11.33 -8.28 -24.92
N LEU A 91 12.64 -8.11 -24.80
CA LEU A 91 13.39 -6.92 -25.24
C LEU A 91 13.95 -7.07 -26.66
N ASP A 92 14.02 -8.32 -27.13
CA ASP A 92 14.56 -8.75 -28.40
C ASP A 92 13.36 -9.05 -29.31
N ARG A 93 13.12 -8.20 -30.30
CA ARG A 93 11.86 -8.23 -31.07
C ARG A 93 11.90 -9.28 -32.19
N ASP A 94 13.08 -9.56 -32.70
CA ASP A 94 13.37 -10.46 -33.81
C ASP A 94 14.10 -11.75 -33.37
N ASP A 95 14.31 -11.91 -32.06
CA ASP A 95 14.90 -13.09 -31.41
C ASP A 95 16.35 -13.37 -31.86
N ASP A 96 17.08 -12.34 -32.29
CA ASP A 96 18.45 -12.46 -32.82
C ASP A 96 19.52 -12.58 -31.70
N GLY A 97 19.13 -12.32 -30.45
CA GLY A 97 19.97 -12.34 -29.27
C GLY A 97 20.43 -10.96 -28.79
N VAL A 98 19.99 -9.88 -29.43
CA VAL A 98 20.20 -8.50 -29.03
C VAL A 98 18.86 -7.89 -28.63
N GLY A 99 18.85 -7.28 -27.45
CA GLY A 99 17.70 -6.56 -26.93
C GLY A 99 17.90 -5.07 -27.12
N CYS A 100 16.82 -4.41 -27.57
CA CYS A 100 16.72 -2.95 -27.61
C CYS A 100 17.55 -2.23 -28.66
N GLU A 101 17.62 -2.80 -29.87
CA GLU A 101 17.95 -2.10 -31.11
C GLU A 101 16.89 -1.11 -31.61
#